data_AF-A0AAV7SC25-F1
#
_entry.id   AF-A0AAV7SC25-F1
#
_cell.length_a   1.000
_cell.length_b   1.000
_cell.length_c   1.000
_cell.angle_alpha   90.00
_cell.angle_beta   90.00
_cell.angle_gamma   90.00
#
_symmetry.space_group_name_H-M   'P 1'
#
loop_
_entity.id
_entity.type
_entity.pdbx_description
1 polymer ?
#
loop_
_entity_poly.entity_id
_entity_poly.type
_entity_poly.pdbx_seq_one_letter_code
_entity_poly.pdbx_strand_id
1 'polypeptide(L)' 'CYQLLGQLASLFSLTPGHTHLCTHDIDTRDSPQVKNNIYRLSDRVRANIKEEASKIVALGVIESSSSPWSSP' A
#
# COMPACT_ATOMS: atom_id res chain seq x y z
N CYS A 1 -11.51 -17.09 -27.76
CA CYS A 1 -11.72 -16.39 -26.47
C CYS A 1 -10.44 -15.87 -25.79
N TYR A 2 -9.25 -16.45 -26.00
CA TYR A 2 -7.99 -15.95 -25.40
C TYR A 2 -7.35 -14.73 -26.09
N GLN A 3 -7.72 -14.46 -27.35
CA GLN A 3 -7.11 -13.40 -28.16
C GLN A 3 -7.38 -11.97 -27.62
N LEU A 4 -8.53 -11.77 -26.98
CA LEU A 4 -8.89 -10.49 -26.32
C LEU A 4 -8.06 -10.24 -25.06
N LEU A 5 -7.71 -11.28 -24.30
CA LEU A 5 -6.90 -11.14 -23.09
C LEU A 5 -5.46 -10.69 -23.41
N GLY A 6 -4.90 -11.15 -24.53
CA GLY A 6 -3.59 -10.69 -24.99
C GLY A 6 -3.58 -9.22 -25.42
N GLN A 7 -4.66 -8.74 -26.04
CA GLN A 7 -4.79 -7.35 -26.49
C GLN A 7 -5.04 -6.37 -25.33
N LEU A 8 -5.69 -6.84 -24.27
CA LEU A 8 -6.02 -6.04 -23.08
C LEU A 8 -5.11 -6.38 -21.89
N ALA A 9 -3.94 -6.96 -22.15
CA ALA A 9 -3.02 -7.41 -21.11
C ALA A 9 -2.63 -6.27 -20.13
N SER A 10 -2.55 -5.03 -20.60
CA SER A 10 -2.30 -3.86 -19.76
C SER A 10 -3.49 -3.48 -18.85
N LEU A 11 -4.73 -3.75 -19.27
CA LEU A 11 -5.92 -3.51 -18.45
C LEU A 11 -6.11 -4.59 -17.38
N PHE A 12 -5.71 -5.83 -17.69
CA PHE A 12 -5.81 -6.98 -16.78
C PHE A 12 -4.46 -7.35 -16.16
N SER A 13 -3.61 -6.35 -15.88
CA SER A 13 -2.32 -6.61 -15.24
C SER A 13 -2.50 -7.01 -13.77
N LEU A 14 -1.65 -7.94 -13.32
CA LEU A 14 -1.50 -8.24 -11.88
C LEU A 14 -0.68 -7.18 -11.14
N THR A 15 0.01 -6.31 -11.87
CA THR A 15 0.70 -5.16 -11.28
C THR A 15 -0.28 -4.00 -11.11
N PRO A 16 -0.25 -3.28 -9.98
CA PRO A 16 -1.08 -2.11 -9.79
C PRO A 16 -0.77 -1.04 -10.85
N GLY A 17 -1.80 -0.31 -11.28
CA GLY A 17 -1.63 0.85 -12.15
C GLY A 17 -1.04 2.03 -11.39
N HIS A 18 -0.27 2.88 -12.08
CA HIS A 18 0.31 4.10 -11.53
C HIS A 18 0.23 5.22 -12.57
N THR A 19 -0.09 6.45 -12.14
CA THR A 19 -0.19 7.62 -13.01
C THR A 19 0.26 8.88 -12.29
N HIS A 20 0.82 9.82 -13.05
CA HIS A 20 1.27 11.12 -12.55
C HIS A 20 0.28 12.25 -12.88
N LEU A 21 -0.94 11.91 -13.33
CA LEU A 21 -1.94 12.89 -13.76
C LEU A 21 -2.53 13.72 -12.59
N CYS A 22 -2.49 13.19 -11.36
CA CYS A 22 -3.01 13.85 -10.17
C CYS A 22 -2.25 13.37 -8.93
N THR A 23 -2.06 14.26 -7.97
CA THR A 23 -1.56 13.95 -6.64
C THR A 23 -2.60 14.44 -5.63
N HIS A 24 -2.93 13.59 -4.66
CA HIS A 24 -3.89 13.95 -3.62
C HIS A 24 -3.16 14.63 -2.46
N ASP A 25 -3.62 15.82 -2.08
CA ASP A 25 -3.19 16.53 -0.88
C ASP A 25 -4.30 16.43 0.18
N ILE A 26 -3.94 16.04 1.41
CA ILE A 26 -4.88 15.79 2.50
C ILE A 26 -4.65 16.85 3.58
N ASP A 27 -5.55 17.84 3.64
CA ASP A 27 -5.55 18.88 4.67
C ASP A 27 -6.16 18.36 5.98
N THR A 28 -5.31 18.18 7.01
CA THR A 28 -5.73 17.74 8.34
C THR A 28 -6.22 18.87 9.25
N ARG A 29 -6.10 20.15 8.81
CA ARG A 29 -6.41 21.36 9.60
C ARG A 29 -5.82 21.27 11.01
N ASP A 30 -6.60 21.60 12.03
CA ASP A 30 -6.20 21.63 13.44
C ASP A 30 -6.21 20.24 14.11
N SER A 31 -6.35 19.16 13.34
CA SER A 31 -6.36 17.80 13.90
C SER A 31 -4.97 17.45 14.44
N PRO A 32 -4.84 17.07 15.73
CA PRO A 32 -3.55 16.74 16.29
C PRO A 32 -3.00 15.43 15.71
N GLN A 33 -1.69 15.34 15.61
CA GLN A 33 -1.00 14.12 15.18
C GLN A 33 -1.25 12.98 16.18
N VAL A 34 -1.85 11.88 15.72
CA VAL A 34 -2.15 10.71 16.56
C VAL A 34 -1.16 9.59 16.28
N LYS A 35 -0.42 9.18 17.32
CA LYS A 35 0.52 8.06 17.27
C LYS A 35 0.02 6.90 18.13
N ASN A 36 -0.62 5.93 17.50
CA ASN A 36 -1.07 4.73 18.18
C ASN A 36 0.02 3.64 18.18
N ASN A 37 0.09 2.89 19.28
CA ASN A 37 0.98 1.75 19.41
C ASN A 37 0.38 0.53 18.68
N ILE A 38 1.23 -0.25 18.03
CA ILE A 38 0.83 -1.45 17.28
C ILE A 38 0.34 -2.52 18.27
N TYR A 39 -0.77 -3.18 17.94
CA TYR A 39 -1.28 -4.29 18.74
C TYR A 39 -0.30 -5.47 18.76
N ARG A 40 -0.37 -6.28 19.83
CA ARG A 40 0.40 -7.52 19.87
C ARG A 40 -0.20 -8.51 18.87
N LEU A 41 0.64 -8.94 17.94
CA LEU A 41 0.32 -9.97 16.95
C LEU A 41 1.06 -11.26 17.29
N SER A 42 0.42 -12.40 17.02
CA SER A 42 1.10 -13.70 17.08
C SER A 42 2.18 -13.79 16.00
N ASP A 43 3.19 -14.64 16.23
CA ASP A 43 4.32 -14.77 15.31
C ASP A 43 3.90 -15.19 13.90
N ARG A 44 2.89 -16.07 13.80
CA ARG A 44 2.33 -16.49 12.51
C ARG A 44 1.72 -15.33 11.75
N VAL A 45 0.93 -14.48 12.43
CA VAL A 45 0.30 -13.32 11.78
C VAL A 45 1.34 -12.29 11.38
N ARG A 46 2.34 -12.05 12.24
CA ARG A 46 3.45 -11.13 11.96
C ARG A 46 4.26 -11.59 10.73
N ALA A 47 4.53 -12.89 10.60
CA ALA A 47 5.24 -13.44 9.45
C ALA A 47 4.46 -13.22 8.14
N ASN A 48 3.15 -13.50 8.13
CA ASN A 48 2.31 -13.29 6.96
C ASN A 48 2.25 -11.81 6.55
N ILE A 49 2.06 -10.90 7.52
CA ILE A 49 2.05 -9.45 7.24
C ILE A 49 3.39 -9.01 6.65
N LYS A 50 4.50 -9.50 7.19
CA LYS A 50 5.83 -9.17 6.68
C LYS A 50 6.03 -9.65 5.23
N GLU A 51 5.54 -10.84 4.90
CA GLU A 51 5.60 -11.37 3.54
C GLU A 51 4.81 -10.48 2.57
N GLU A 52 3.56 -10.16 2.89
CA GLU A 52 2.71 -9.32 2.03
C GLU A 52 3.25 -7.89 1.92
N ALA A 53 3.67 -7.29 3.02
CA ALA A 53 4.29 -5.96 3.00
C ALA A 53 5.52 -5.93 2.10
N SER A 54 6.35 -6.98 2.12
CA SER A 54 7.53 -7.07 1.24
C SER A 54 7.16 -7.10 -0.24
N LYS A 55 6.06 -7.78 -0.61
CA LYS A 55 5.53 -7.78 -1.99
C LYS A 55 5.07 -6.38 -2.41
N ILE A 56 4.35 -5.69 -1.53
CA ILE A 56 3.78 -4.36 -1.80
C ILE A 56 4.88 -3.28 -1.88
N VAL A 57 5.95 -3.40 -1.07
CA VAL A 57 7.16 -2.58 -1.18
C VAL A 57 7.85 -2.82 -2.52
N ALA A 58 8.01 -4.08 -2.93
CA ALA A 58 8.62 -4.42 -4.22
C ALA A 58 7.82 -3.90 -5.43
N LEU A 59 6.49 -3.75 -5.29
CA LEU A 59 5.61 -3.13 -6.27
C LEU A 59 5.64 -1.59 -6.25
N GLY A 60 6.34 -0.97 -5.29
CA GLY A 60 6.44 0.49 -5.16
C GLY A 60 5.17 1.16 -4.62
N VAL A 61 4.25 0.40 -4.02
CA VAL A 61 2.96 0.92 -3.53
C VAL A 61 3.10 1.55 -2.13
N ILE A 62 4.02 1.05 -1.30
CA ILE A 62 4.32 1.61 0.02
C ILE A 62 5.82 1.85 0.19
N GLU A 63 6.17 2.79 1.06
CA GLU A 63 7.54 3.15 1.37
C GLU A 63 7.77 3.32 2.88
N SER A 64 9.02 3.28 3.30
CA SER A 64 9.40 3.58 4.68
C SER A 64 9.26 5.07 4.96
N SER A 65 8.63 5.43 6.07
CA SER A 65 8.52 6.82 6.52
C SER A 65 8.77 6.96 8.02
N SER A 66 9.19 8.15 8.44
CA SER A 66 9.31 8.55 9.84
C SER A 66 8.17 9.51 10.22
N SER A 67 6.93 9.02 10.11
CA SER A 67 5.73 9.83 10.35
C SER A 67 5.43 10.00 11.84
N PRO A 68 4.95 11.18 12.29
CA PRO A 68 4.36 11.33 13.62
C PRO A 68 2.98 10.67 13.73
N TRP A 69 2.37 10.27 12.61
CA TRP A 69 1.10 9.55 12.56
C TRP A 69 1.32 8.03 12.57
N SER A 70 0.55 7.30 13.35
CA SER A 70 0.56 5.83 13.37
C SER A 70 -0.84 5.29 13.68
N SER A 71 -1.31 4.34 12.87
CA SER A 71 -2.54 3.58 13.09
C SER A 71 -2.18 2.09 13.12
N PRO A 72 -2.64 1.33 14.12
CA PRO A 72 -2.24 -0.06 14.34
C PRO A 72 -3.00 -1.05 13.44
#